data_AF-A0A9E7SVL6-F1
#
_entry.id   AF-A0A9E7SVL6-F1
#
_cell.length_a   1.000
_cell.length_b   1.000
_cell.length_c   1.000
_cell.angle_alpha   90.00
_cell.angle_beta   90.00
_cell.angle_gamma   90.00
#
_symmetry.space_group_name_H-M   'P 1'
#
loop_
_entity.id
_entity.type
_entity.pdbx_description
1 polymer ?
#
loop_
_entity_poly.entity_id
_entity_poly.type
_entity_poly.pdbx_seq_one_letter_code
_entity_poly.pdbx_strand_id
1 'polypeptide(L)'
;MGFISTTRNEELAAEGHDELTLAALRYTGPRSIYNDEAMGRQGNFPSSAALSGGNGGEPGPWKLAQIPSKNLGWFENHNNLEIAYDPETIAEAILEKNYLPSDVFGANFNPELRKRVFDHLGIDGPKMEASAYREELAEIAGVDDPGEEVTSFSGPDYDLTRSELQSVAGAFETDFNIAHAKNTDLEDFLREQDQQAVRSRIDQVQAGKEPDPYTGSDDADGDADSEADADADEEADGDGDSEAEDTDEDEDDG
;
A
#
# COMPACT_ATOMS: atom_id res chain seq x y z
N MET A 1 -2.48 3.27 3.49
CA MET A 1 -2.80 3.25 4.94
C MET A 1 -4.30 3.52 5.12
N GLY A 2 -5.09 2.48 5.40
CA GLY A 2 -6.55 2.53 5.35
C GLY A 2 -7.25 3.06 6.61
N PHE A 3 -8.49 2.60 6.82
CA PHE A 3 -9.25 2.87 8.05
C PHE A 3 -8.58 2.17 9.22
N ILE A 4 -8.34 2.91 10.30
CA ILE A 4 -7.69 2.34 11.47
C ILE A 4 -8.73 1.63 12.33
N SER A 5 -8.48 0.35 12.63
CA SER A 5 -9.32 -0.48 13.49
C SER A 5 -8.45 -1.50 14.23
N THR A 6 -8.93 -2.02 15.36
CA THR A 6 -8.27 -3.16 16.04
C THR A 6 -9.07 -4.42 15.79
N THR A 7 -8.39 -5.55 15.59
CA THR A 7 -9.01 -6.87 15.43
C THR A 7 -10.02 -7.16 16.54
N ARG A 8 -9.69 -6.79 17.78
CA ARG A 8 -10.58 -6.95 18.94
C ARG A 8 -11.88 -6.15 18.82
N ASN A 9 -11.81 -4.92 18.31
CA ASN A 9 -12.99 -4.09 18.13
C ASN A 9 -13.88 -4.65 17.00
N GLU A 10 -13.26 -5.18 15.95
CA GLU A 10 -13.97 -5.81 14.83
C GLU A 10 -14.67 -7.10 15.25
N GLU A 11 -14.00 -7.95 16.06
CA GLU A 11 -14.58 -9.15 16.66
C GLU A 11 -15.78 -8.80 17.56
N LEU A 12 -15.63 -7.84 18.47
CA LEU A 12 -16.73 -7.40 19.33
C LEU A 12 -17.91 -6.83 18.54
N ALA A 13 -17.65 -6.20 17.39
CA ALA A 13 -18.70 -5.72 16.51
C ALA A 13 -19.41 -6.84 15.75
N ALA A 14 -18.64 -7.80 15.24
CA ALA A 14 -19.18 -8.99 14.56
C ALA A 14 -20.03 -9.85 15.52
N GLU A 15 -19.63 -9.92 16.79
CA GLU A 15 -20.38 -10.59 17.87
C GLU A 15 -21.59 -9.77 18.37
N GLY A 16 -21.79 -8.55 17.87
CA GLY A 16 -22.89 -7.66 18.26
C GLY A 16 -22.76 -7.08 19.68
N HIS A 17 -21.57 -7.14 20.26
CA HIS A 17 -21.28 -6.62 21.59
C HIS A 17 -21.03 -5.11 21.60
N ASP A 18 -20.45 -4.56 20.53
CA ASP A 18 -20.19 -3.13 20.38
C ASP A 18 -20.52 -2.65 18.97
N GLU A 19 -21.21 -1.51 18.86
CA GLU A 19 -21.37 -0.83 17.57
C GLU A 19 -20.12 0.00 17.26
N LEU A 20 -19.56 -0.16 16.07
CA LEU A 20 -18.43 0.63 15.60
C LEU A 20 -18.93 1.77 14.72
N THR A 21 -18.61 2.99 15.15
CA THR A 21 -18.89 4.21 14.39
C THR A 21 -17.68 4.58 13.53
N LEU A 22 -17.96 4.95 12.28
CA LEU A 22 -16.98 5.52 11.37
C LEU A 22 -16.75 6.99 11.76
N ALA A 23 -15.50 7.37 12.00
CA ALA A 23 -15.17 8.73 12.37
C ALA A 23 -13.89 9.22 11.68
N ALA A 24 -13.90 10.49 11.30
CA ALA A 24 -12.70 11.24 10.97
C ALA A 24 -12.24 11.99 12.23
N LEU A 25 -10.98 11.82 12.63
CA LEU A 25 -10.38 12.44 13.81
C LEU A 25 -9.13 13.22 13.42
N ARG A 26 -8.98 14.46 13.89
CA ARG A 26 -7.72 15.21 13.77
C ARG A 26 -7.36 15.95 15.05
N TYR A 27 -6.07 16.24 15.20
CA TYR A 27 -5.56 17.05 16.30
C TYR A 27 -5.55 18.53 15.93
N THR A 28 -6.16 19.37 16.76
CA THR A 28 -6.30 20.82 16.55
C THR A 28 -5.52 21.66 17.57
N GLY A 29 -4.77 21.01 18.47
CA GLY A 29 -4.03 21.70 19.51
C GLY A 29 -2.73 22.35 19.01
N PRO A 30 -2.10 23.19 19.83
CA PRO A 30 -0.96 24.03 19.43
C PRO A 30 0.37 23.27 19.27
N ARG A 31 0.40 21.96 19.51
CA ARG A 31 1.62 21.15 19.42
C ARG A 31 1.73 20.56 18.02
N SER A 32 2.95 20.26 17.58
CA SER A 32 3.14 19.54 16.31
C SER A 32 2.76 18.06 16.42
N ILE A 33 2.70 17.51 17.64
CA ILE A 33 2.38 16.11 17.91
C ILE A 33 1.50 16.03 19.16
N TYR A 34 0.44 15.23 19.07
CA TYR A 34 -0.39 14.80 20.18
C TYR A 34 -0.24 13.29 20.37
N ASN A 35 0.30 12.93 21.51
CA ASN A 35 0.43 11.55 21.96
C ASN A 35 -0.12 11.49 23.38
N ASP A 36 -1.24 10.81 23.56
CA ASP A 36 -1.91 10.65 24.83
C ASP A 36 -2.29 9.18 25.02
N GLU A 37 -1.72 8.53 26.03
CA GLU A 37 -2.05 7.14 26.35
C GLU A 37 -3.55 6.95 26.68
N ALA A 38 -4.22 8.01 27.17
CA ALA A 38 -5.65 7.96 27.45
C ALA A 38 -6.49 7.80 26.17
N MET A 39 -5.97 8.23 25.01
CA MET A 39 -6.64 8.05 23.72
C MET A 39 -6.84 6.56 23.39
N GLY A 40 -5.81 5.75 23.61
CA GLY A 40 -5.91 4.29 23.48
C GLY A 40 -6.66 3.64 24.65
N ARG A 41 -6.39 4.04 25.89
CA ARG A 41 -6.96 3.33 27.08
C ARG A 41 -8.41 3.67 27.40
N GLN A 42 -8.84 4.91 27.15
CA GLN A 42 -10.16 5.42 27.52
C GLN A 42 -11.01 5.69 26.27
N GLY A 43 -10.41 6.28 25.24
CA GLY A 43 -11.05 6.48 23.93
C GLY A 43 -11.12 5.21 23.08
N ASN A 44 -10.34 4.17 23.43
CA ASN A 44 -10.22 2.95 22.61
C ASN A 44 -9.84 3.25 21.15
N PHE A 45 -9.02 4.29 20.96
CA PHE A 45 -8.54 4.66 19.63
C PHE A 45 -7.71 3.51 19.05
N PRO A 46 -8.01 3.08 17.81
CA PRO A 46 -7.43 1.87 17.26
C PRO A 46 -5.99 2.02 16.74
N SER A 47 -5.23 2.99 17.23
CA SER A 47 -3.81 3.15 16.91
C SER A 47 -3.00 3.62 18.10
N SER A 48 -1.74 3.19 18.15
CA SER A 48 -0.70 3.78 19.00
C SER A 48 0.01 4.95 18.33
N ALA A 49 -0.26 5.22 17.05
CA ALA A 49 0.35 6.33 16.33
C ALA A 49 -0.14 7.67 16.88
N ALA A 50 0.80 8.58 17.11
CA ALA A 50 0.50 9.94 17.52
C ALA A 50 -0.24 10.69 16.41
N LEU A 51 -1.12 11.61 16.79
CA LEU A 51 -1.75 12.54 15.85
C LEU A 51 -0.79 13.71 15.62
N SER A 52 -0.53 14.05 14.36
CA SER A 52 0.23 15.24 14.01
C SER A 52 -0.67 16.47 14.05
N GLY A 53 -0.15 17.60 14.53
CA GLY A 53 -0.77 18.91 14.31
C GLY A 53 -0.25 19.54 13.02
N GLY A 54 -0.97 20.53 12.51
CA GLY A 54 -0.56 21.33 11.36
C GLY A 54 0.54 22.33 11.72
N ASN A 55 1.15 22.92 10.70
CA ASN A 55 2.14 23.98 10.89
C ASN A 55 1.45 25.24 11.45
N GLY A 56 2.13 25.97 12.34
CA GLY A 56 1.61 27.25 12.84
C GLY A 56 0.36 27.16 13.73
N GLY A 57 0.01 25.97 14.24
CA GLY A 57 -1.20 25.78 15.05
C GLY A 57 -2.45 25.49 14.22
N GLU A 58 -2.29 25.19 12.93
CA GLU A 58 -3.37 24.67 12.09
C GLU A 58 -3.75 23.24 12.52
N PRO A 59 -5.00 22.80 12.24
CA PRO A 59 -5.38 21.41 12.40
C PRO A 59 -4.46 20.46 11.63
N GLY A 60 -4.20 19.30 12.21
CA GLY A 60 -3.53 18.20 11.54
C GLY A 60 -4.40 17.50 10.48
N PRO A 61 -3.82 16.55 9.74
CA PRO A 61 -4.56 15.78 8.74
C PRO A 61 -5.59 14.85 9.39
N TRP A 62 -6.66 14.57 8.67
CA TRP A 62 -7.69 13.64 9.15
C TRP A 62 -7.17 12.20 9.27
N LYS A 63 -7.57 11.53 10.34
CA LYS A 63 -7.39 10.10 10.56
C LYS A 63 -8.75 9.42 10.57
N LEU A 64 -8.95 8.52 9.63
CA LEU A 64 -10.13 7.68 9.52
C LEU A 64 -10.01 6.50 10.48
N ALA A 65 -10.98 6.33 11.37
CA ALA A 65 -10.97 5.28 12.38
C ALA A 65 -12.37 4.66 12.59
N GLN A 66 -12.38 3.40 13.01
CA GLN A 66 -13.56 2.72 13.53
C GLN A 66 -13.48 2.70 15.06
N ILE A 67 -14.36 3.46 15.72
CA ILE A 67 -14.35 3.64 17.17
C ILE A 67 -15.65 3.09 17.76
N PRO A 68 -15.62 2.31 18.86
CA PRO A 68 -16.86 1.88 19.50
C PRO A 68 -17.70 3.06 19.96
N SER A 69 -19.00 3.04 19.64
CA SER A 69 -19.92 4.15 19.91
C SER A 69 -19.93 4.58 21.39
N LYS A 70 -19.75 3.62 22.32
CA LYS A 70 -19.67 3.89 23.76
C LYS A 70 -18.46 4.73 24.20
N ASN A 71 -17.41 4.80 23.37
CA ASN A 71 -16.16 5.49 23.67
C ASN A 71 -16.05 6.86 22.97
N LEU A 72 -16.97 7.20 22.06
CA LEU A 72 -16.97 8.47 21.31
C LEU A 72 -16.99 9.69 22.22
N GLY A 73 -17.73 9.63 23.33
CA GLY A 73 -17.81 10.72 24.30
C GLY A 73 -16.46 11.11 24.90
N TRP A 74 -15.44 10.24 24.88
CA TRP A 74 -14.09 10.66 25.25
C TRP A 74 -13.56 11.70 24.25
N PHE A 75 -13.59 11.42 22.95
CA PHE A 75 -13.07 12.33 21.91
C PHE A 75 -13.85 13.64 21.85
N GLU A 76 -15.18 13.59 21.95
CA GLU A 76 -16.05 14.77 21.90
C GLU A 76 -15.79 15.76 23.05
N ASN A 77 -15.29 15.28 24.18
CA ASN A 77 -14.99 16.10 25.35
C ASN A 77 -13.55 16.66 25.35
N HIS A 78 -12.73 16.36 24.34
CA HIS A 78 -11.35 16.82 24.28
C HIS A 78 -11.19 18.04 23.35
N ASN A 79 -10.92 19.20 23.95
CA ASN A 79 -10.83 20.49 23.25
C ASN A 79 -9.74 20.59 22.16
N ASN A 80 -8.77 19.68 22.15
CA ASN A 80 -7.69 19.67 21.16
C ASN A 80 -7.90 18.60 20.08
N LEU A 81 -9.06 17.95 20.07
CA LEU A 81 -9.44 16.95 19.09
C LEU A 81 -10.69 17.43 18.38
N GLU A 82 -10.73 17.18 17.09
CA GLU A 82 -11.91 17.37 16.28
C GLU A 82 -12.30 16.02 15.73
N ILE A 83 -13.57 15.65 15.95
CA ILE A 83 -14.15 14.40 15.48
C ILE A 83 -15.37 14.73 14.62
N ALA A 84 -15.42 14.14 13.44
CA ALA A 84 -16.50 14.28 12.49
C ALA A 84 -17.05 12.91 12.09
N TYR A 85 -18.35 12.86 11.88
CA TYR A 85 -19.10 11.64 11.57
C TYR A 85 -19.88 11.76 10.27
N ASP A 86 -20.04 12.98 9.76
CA ASP A 86 -20.78 13.27 8.56
C ASP A 86 -20.08 12.67 7.32
N PRO A 87 -20.86 12.16 6.34
CA PRO A 87 -20.32 11.60 5.12
C PRO A 87 -19.37 12.56 4.37
N GLU A 88 -19.69 13.86 4.39
CA GLU A 88 -18.95 14.90 3.70
C GLU A 88 -17.49 14.99 4.22
N THR A 89 -17.30 15.14 5.53
CA THR A 89 -15.96 15.21 6.14
C THR A 89 -15.19 13.91 5.98
N ILE A 90 -15.87 12.76 6.03
CA ILE A 90 -15.22 11.46 5.83
C ILE A 90 -14.77 11.29 4.38
N ALA A 91 -15.57 11.72 3.40
CA ALA A 91 -15.21 11.71 1.99
C ALA A 91 -14.03 12.65 1.72
N GLU A 92 -14.05 13.87 2.27
CA GLU A 92 -12.94 14.81 2.21
C GLU A 92 -11.65 14.20 2.80
N ALA A 93 -11.75 13.57 3.97
CA ALA A 93 -10.62 12.91 4.64
C ALA A 93 -10.06 11.70 3.85
N ILE A 94 -10.88 11.04 3.03
CA ILE A 94 -10.41 10.01 2.09
C ILE A 94 -9.64 10.67 0.94
N LEU A 95 -10.19 11.74 0.37
CA LEU A 95 -9.58 12.45 -0.77
C LEU A 95 -8.26 13.14 -0.41
N GLU A 96 -8.15 13.71 0.79
CA GLU A 96 -6.95 14.40 1.30
C GLU A 96 -5.69 13.50 1.24
N LYS A 97 -5.87 12.18 1.33
CA LYS A 97 -4.76 11.22 1.31
C LYS A 97 -4.18 10.99 -0.09
N ASN A 98 -4.78 11.53 -1.14
CA ASN A 98 -4.41 11.32 -2.54
C ASN A 98 -4.39 9.86 -3.03
N TYR A 99 -4.74 8.88 -2.19
CA TYR A 99 -4.94 7.48 -2.55
C TYR A 99 -6.21 6.94 -1.89
N LEU A 100 -6.90 6.01 -2.54
CA LEU A 100 -8.05 5.35 -1.96
C LEU A 100 -7.61 4.23 -0.98
N PRO A 101 -8.21 4.14 0.22
CA PRO A 101 -7.97 3.05 1.15
C PRO A 101 -8.18 1.66 0.52
N SER A 102 -7.10 0.88 0.36
CA SER A 102 -7.14 -0.48 -0.21
C SER A 102 -8.09 -1.43 0.52
N ASP A 103 -8.24 -1.26 1.82
CA ASP A 103 -9.10 -2.10 2.68
C ASP A 103 -10.60 -1.91 2.37
N VAL A 104 -10.96 -0.87 1.60
CA VAL A 104 -12.32 -0.55 1.18
C VAL A 104 -12.48 -0.58 -0.33
N PHE A 105 -11.54 0.04 -1.04
CA PHE A 105 -11.63 0.29 -2.49
C PHE A 105 -10.70 -0.61 -3.31
N GLY A 106 -9.80 -1.37 -2.68
CA GLY A 106 -8.84 -2.25 -3.36
C GLY A 106 -9.39 -3.64 -3.67
N ALA A 107 -8.58 -4.47 -4.32
CA ALA A 107 -8.96 -5.84 -4.69
C ALA A 107 -9.15 -6.77 -3.47
N ASN A 108 -8.31 -6.62 -2.45
CA ASN A 108 -8.35 -7.40 -1.20
C ASN A 108 -9.08 -6.64 -0.08
N PHE A 109 -10.21 -6.01 -0.41
CA PHE A 109 -10.98 -5.22 0.55
C PHE A 109 -11.58 -6.10 1.66
N ASN A 110 -11.79 -5.50 2.83
CA ASN A 110 -12.56 -6.10 3.91
C ASN A 110 -14.07 -5.92 3.60
N PRO A 111 -14.86 -7.00 3.40
CA PRO A 111 -16.26 -6.89 2.99
C PRO A 111 -17.17 -6.16 3.98
N GLU A 112 -16.94 -6.36 5.28
CA GLU A 112 -17.77 -5.73 6.32
C GLU A 112 -17.46 -4.24 6.43
N LEU A 113 -16.17 -3.89 6.39
CA LEU A 113 -15.73 -2.51 6.40
C LEU A 113 -16.21 -1.77 5.16
N ARG A 114 -16.04 -2.37 3.97
CA ARG A 114 -16.52 -1.77 2.72
C ARG A 114 -18.00 -1.52 2.75
N LYS A 115 -18.80 -2.52 3.18
CA LYS A 115 -20.24 -2.35 3.31
C LYS A 115 -20.57 -1.18 4.23
N ARG A 116 -19.95 -1.10 5.42
CA ARG A 116 -20.22 -0.01 6.37
C ARG A 116 -19.83 1.35 5.83
N VAL A 117 -18.68 1.46 5.16
CA VAL A 117 -18.23 2.71 4.53
C VAL A 117 -19.16 3.11 3.39
N PHE A 118 -19.58 2.17 2.55
CA PHE A 118 -20.49 2.46 1.44
C PHE A 118 -21.88 2.84 1.93
N ASP A 119 -22.42 2.12 2.92
CA ASP A 119 -23.69 2.43 3.57
C ASP A 119 -23.65 3.82 4.23
N HIS A 120 -22.54 4.16 4.87
CA HIS A 120 -22.36 5.46 5.55
C HIS A 120 -22.20 6.61 4.56
N LEU A 121 -21.43 6.41 3.49
CA LEU A 121 -21.18 7.43 2.46
C LEU A 121 -22.30 7.52 1.42
N GLY A 122 -23.23 6.55 1.39
CA GLY A 122 -24.26 6.47 0.36
C GLY A 122 -23.72 6.08 -1.02
N ILE A 123 -22.60 5.34 -1.07
CA ILE A 123 -21.97 4.91 -2.33
C ILE A 123 -22.77 3.77 -2.96
N ASP A 124 -23.19 3.96 -4.21
CA ASP A 124 -23.97 2.98 -4.96
C ASP A 124 -23.07 1.86 -5.50
N GLY A 125 -22.76 0.90 -4.62
CA GLY A 125 -22.13 -0.37 -4.95
C GLY A 125 -20.70 -0.27 -5.48
N PRO A 126 -20.11 -1.40 -5.90
CA PRO A 126 -18.76 -1.44 -6.44
C PRO A 126 -18.68 -0.77 -7.82
N LYS A 127 -17.74 0.17 -7.98
CA LYS A 127 -17.31 0.71 -9.28
C LYS A 127 -16.12 -0.07 -9.84
N MET A 128 -15.94 -0.01 -11.16
CA MET A 128 -14.85 -0.68 -11.87
C MET A 128 -13.52 0.07 -11.80
N GLU A 129 -13.57 1.40 -11.77
CA GLU A 129 -12.39 2.27 -11.83
C GLU A 129 -12.22 3.06 -10.53
N ALA A 130 -10.97 3.31 -10.13
CA ALA A 130 -10.64 4.14 -8.97
C ALA A 130 -11.12 5.59 -9.14
N SER A 131 -11.03 6.12 -10.36
CA SER A 131 -11.50 7.47 -10.71
C SER A 131 -12.98 7.66 -10.42
N ALA A 132 -13.82 6.65 -10.70
CA ALA A 132 -15.25 6.70 -10.43
C ALA A 132 -15.57 6.83 -8.93
N TYR A 133 -14.78 6.19 -8.05
CA TYR A 133 -14.93 6.39 -6.61
C TYR A 133 -14.51 7.79 -6.20
N ARG A 134 -13.43 8.34 -6.77
CA ARG A 134 -12.98 9.69 -6.44
C ARG A 134 -14.00 10.75 -6.84
N GLU A 135 -14.63 10.61 -8.02
CA GLU A 135 -15.69 11.50 -8.48
C GLU A 135 -16.89 11.48 -7.52
N GLU A 136 -17.36 10.30 -7.14
CA GLU A 136 -18.49 10.15 -6.20
C GLU A 136 -18.13 10.68 -4.80
N LEU A 137 -16.91 10.43 -4.32
CA LEU A 137 -16.41 11.02 -3.07
C LEU A 137 -16.29 12.54 -3.16
N ALA A 138 -15.92 13.10 -4.31
CA ALA A 138 -15.85 14.55 -4.52
C ALA A 138 -17.24 15.18 -4.47
N GLU A 139 -18.23 14.52 -5.08
CA GLU A 139 -19.63 14.93 -5.02
C GLU A 139 -20.14 14.91 -3.57
N ILE A 140 -19.86 13.86 -2.81
CA ILE A 140 -20.21 13.76 -1.39
C ILE A 140 -19.52 14.86 -0.56
N ALA A 141 -18.22 15.07 -0.77
CA ALA A 141 -17.46 16.09 -0.05
C ALA A 141 -17.81 17.54 -0.48
N GLY A 142 -18.53 17.72 -1.59
CA GLY A 142 -18.82 19.03 -2.16
C GLY A 142 -17.57 19.74 -2.71
N VAL A 143 -16.59 18.98 -3.20
CA VAL A 143 -15.31 19.49 -3.70
C VAL A 143 -15.29 19.42 -5.23
N ASP A 144 -15.03 20.55 -5.90
CA ASP A 144 -15.03 20.64 -7.37
C ASP A 144 -13.84 19.94 -8.05
N ASP A 145 -12.72 19.80 -7.34
CA ASP A 145 -11.51 19.12 -7.83
C ASP A 145 -10.97 18.16 -6.75
N PRO A 146 -11.19 16.84 -6.87
CA PRO A 146 -10.70 15.87 -5.90
C PRO A 146 -9.17 15.70 -5.91
N GLY A 147 -8.45 16.42 -6.76
CA GLY A 147 -7.03 16.23 -6.99
C GLY A 147 -6.74 14.94 -7.76
N GLU A 148 -5.59 14.90 -8.42
CA GLU A 148 -5.11 13.70 -9.11
C GLU A 148 -4.74 12.62 -8.09
N GLU A 149 -5.10 11.37 -8.37
CA GLU A 149 -4.63 10.27 -7.54
C GLU A 149 -3.10 10.25 -7.61
N VAL A 150 -2.46 10.48 -6.46
CA VAL A 150 -1.04 10.17 -6.34
C VAL A 150 -1.01 8.66 -6.22
N THR A 151 -0.94 8.00 -7.37
CA THR A 151 -0.51 6.61 -7.43
C THR A 151 0.89 6.60 -6.82
N SER A 152 0.97 6.29 -5.53
CA SER A 152 2.18 5.70 -4.96
C SER A 152 2.58 4.64 -5.98
N PHE A 153 3.80 4.70 -6.46
CA PHE A 153 4.27 3.78 -7.50
C PHE A 153 4.17 2.35 -6.94
N SER A 154 3.02 1.70 -7.12
CA SER A 154 3.01 0.33 -7.57
C SER A 154 3.32 0.40 -9.06
N GLY A 155 4.58 0.69 -9.37
CA GLY A 155 5.19 -0.05 -10.46
C GLY A 155 4.96 -1.54 -10.19
N PRO A 156 4.98 -2.38 -11.23
CA PRO A 156 4.73 -3.82 -11.10
C PRO A 156 5.40 -4.37 -9.83
N ASP A 157 4.66 -5.10 -8.99
CA ASP A 157 5.03 -5.67 -7.69
C ASP A 157 6.50 -6.05 -7.55
N TYR A 158 7.36 -5.08 -7.28
CA TYR A 158 8.75 -5.33 -6.94
C TYR A 158 8.94 -4.88 -5.51
N ASP A 159 8.97 -5.85 -4.60
CA ASP A 159 9.40 -5.67 -3.21
C ASP A 159 10.88 -5.28 -3.18
N LEU A 160 11.20 -4.05 -3.56
CA LEU A 160 12.56 -3.52 -3.57
C LEU A 160 12.84 -2.78 -2.27
N THR A 161 13.96 -3.13 -1.66
CA THR A 161 14.56 -2.36 -0.60
C THR A 161 15.08 -1.03 -1.13
N ARG A 162 15.27 -0.06 -0.23
CA ARG A 162 15.85 1.25 -0.57
C ARG A 162 17.18 1.14 -1.32
N SER A 163 18.03 0.20 -0.94
CA SER A 163 19.33 -0.01 -1.59
C SER A 163 19.17 -0.49 -3.04
N GLU A 164 18.14 -1.29 -3.32
CA GLU A 164 17.85 -1.79 -4.66
C GLU A 164 17.26 -0.68 -5.54
N LEU A 165 16.37 0.16 -4.99
CA LEU A 165 15.89 1.37 -5.67
C LEU A 165 17.04 2.31 -6.04
N GLN A 166 18.00 2.50 -5.14
CA GLN A 166 19.18 3.32 -5.43
C GLN A 166 20.06 2.70 -6.52
N SER A 167 20.24 1.37 -6.53
CA SER A 167 21.00 0.68 -7.57
C SER A 167 20.32 0.79 -8.94
N VAL A 168 19.00 0.58 -9.01
CA VAL A 168 18.24 0.69 -10.27
C VAL A 168 18.23 2.12 -10.78
N ALA A 169 17.97 3.10 -9.91
CA ALA A 169 18.03 4.51 -10.26
C ALA A 169 19.45 4.95 -10.68
N GLY A 170 20.48 4.38 -10.04
CA GLY A 170 21.90 4.65 -10.33
C GLY A 170 22.37 4.21 -11.70
N ALA A 171 21.65 3.29 -12.34
CA ALA A 171 21.93 2.88 -13.71
C ALA A 171 21.38 3.87 -14.76
N PHE A 172 20.49 4.80 -14.38
CA PHE A 172 20.03 5.85 -15.28
C PHE A 172 20.94 7.07 -15.19
N GLU A 173 21.18 7.72 -16.33
CA GLU A 173 21.89 8.99 -16.35
C GLU A 173 21.03 10.04 -15.66
N THR A 174 21.56 10.63 -14.58
CA THR A 174 20.79 11.59 -13.79
C THR A 174 21.66 12.61 -13.09
N ASP A 175 21.14 13.83 -12.98
CA ASP A 175 21.79 14.95 -12.30
C ASP A 175 21.39 15.07 -10.81
N PHE A 176 20.40 14.29 -10.35
CA PHE A 176 20.00 14.31 -8.94
C PHE A 176 20.86 13.36 -8.08
N ASN A 177 21.05 13.73 -6.81
CA ASN A 177 21.88 12.95 -5.89
C ASN A 177 21.10 11.76 -5.31
N ILE A 178 21.17 10.61 -5.99
CA ILE A 178 20.53 9.34 -5.62
C ILE A 178 20.86 8.90 -4.18
N ALA A 179 22.08 9.13 -3.72
CA ALA A 179 22.52 8.68 -2.40
C ALA A 179 21.73 9.35 -1.25
N HIS A 180 21.22 10.56 -1.48
CA HIS A 180 20.48 11.35 -0.50
C HIS A 180 18.97 11.45 -0.78
N ALA A 181 18.51 10.93 -1.91
CA ALA A 181 17.09 10.90 -2.25
C ALA A 181 16.29 10.01 -1.28
N LYS A 182 15.02 10.39 -1.03
CA LYS A 182 14.07 9.55 -0.32
C LYS A 182 13.52 8.50 -1.28
N ASN A 183 12.94 7.41 -0.74
CA ASN A 183 12.35 6.35 -1.56
C ASN A 183 11.32 6.90 -2.55
N THR A 184 10.47 7.82 -2.09
CA THR A 184 9.46 8.49 -2.95
C THR A 184 10.10 9.24 -4.10
N ASP A 185 11.20 9.96 -3.88
CA ASP A 185 11.89 10.71 -4.93
C ASP A 185 12.53 9.77 -5.98
N LEU A 186 13.03 8.60 -5.53
CA LEU A 186 13.59 7.56 -6.41
C LEU A 186 12.52 6.86 -7.23
N GLU A 187 11.39 6.55 -6.61
CA GLU A 187 10.22 5.94 -7.27
C GLU A 187 9.63 6.89 -8.31
N ASP A 188 9.50 8.17 -7.98
CA ASP A 188 9.02 9.19 -8.91
C ASP A 188 9.96 9.35 -10.11
N PHE A 189 11.28 9.36 -9.87
CA PHE A 189 12.26 9.40 -10.95
C PHE A 189 12.18 8.17 -11.88
N LEU A 190 12.04 6.96 -11.33
CA LEU A 190 11.92 5.73 -12.12
C LEU A 190 10.60 5.68 -12.92
N ARG A 191 9.56 6.41 -12.49
CA ARG A 191 8.30 6.54 -13.25
C ARG A 191 8.48 7.31 -14.55
N GLU A 192 9.41 8.25 -14.58
CA GLU A 192 9.68 9.09 -15.76
C GLU A 192 10.60 8.40 -16.78
N GLN A 193 11.20 7.26 -16.42
CA GLN A 193 12.08 6.49 -17.29
C GLN A 193 11.33 5.46 -18.14
N ASP A 194 12.02 4.92 -19.14
CA ASP A 194 11.49 3.81 -19.95
C ASP A 194 11.21 2.57 -19.08
N GLN A 195 9.96 2.15 -19.06
CA GLN A 195 9.49 1.11 -18.14
C GLN A 195 10.04 -0.28 -18.50
N GLN A 196 10.43 -0.52 -19.76
CA GLN A 196 11.07 -1.77 -20.17
C GLN A 196 12.51 -1.84 -19.66
N ALA A 197 13.27 -0.74 -19.76
CA ALA A 197 14.60 -0.60 -19.19
C ALA A 197 14.58 -0.71 -17.65
N VAL A 198 13.61 -0.08 -16.98
CA VAL A 198 13.44 -0.18 -15.51
C VAL A 198 13.25 -1.64 -15.08
N ARG A 199 12.34 -2.38 -15.73
CA ARG A 199 12.11 -3.81 -15.42
C ARG A 199 13.35 -4.66 -15.61
N SER A 200 14.06 -4.49 -16.73
CA SER A 200 15.30 -5.23 -17.00
C SER A 200 16.36 -5.02 -15.92
N ARG A 201 16.47 -3.80 -15.39
CA ARG A 201 17.44 -3.46 -14.33
C ARG A 201 17.02 -3.99 -12.97
N ILE A 202 15.72 -4.03 -12.70
CA ILE A 202 15.18 -4.66 -11.49
C ILE A 202 15.50 -6.16 -11.49
N ASP A 203 15.27 -6.86 -12.60
CA ASP A 203 15.59 -8.28 -12.73
C ASP A 203 17.10 -8.55 -12.51
N GLN A 204 17.97 -7.64 -12.97
CA GLN A 204 19.40 -7.73 -12.73
C GLN A 204 19.76 -7.58 -11.26
N VAL A 205 19.21 -6.57 -10.57
CA VAL A 205 19.47 -6.32 -9.16
C VAL A 205 18.97 -7.48 -8.28
N GLN A 206 17.78 -8.01 -8.55
CA GLN A 206 17.23 -9.17 -7.85
C GLN A 206 18.05 -10.46 -8.11
N ALA A 207 18.64 -10.59 -9.30
CA ALA A 207 19.60 -11.65 -9.60
C ALA A 207 20.99 -11.43 -8.97
N GLY A 208 21.16 -10.38 -8.14
CA GLY A 208 22.42 -10.02 -7.49
C GLY A 208 23.47 -9.46 -8.44
N LYS A 209 23.06 -8.97 -9.63
CA LYS A 209 23.92 -8.35 -10.63
C LYS A 209 23.85 -6.83 -10.51
N GLU A 210 24.96 -6.18 -10.86
CA GLU A 210 24.98 -4.72 -11.00
C GLU A 210 24.19 -4.33 -12.26
N PRO A 211 23.22 -3.40 -12.17
CA PRO A 211 22.34 -3.06 -13.28
C PRO A 211 23.11 -2.33 -14.39
N ASP A 212 22.98 -2.83 -15.62
CA ASP A 212 23.67 -2.28 -16.79
C ASP A 212 23.09 -0.91 -17.20
N PRO A 213 23.93 0.14 -17.30
CA PRO A 213 23.49 1.48 -17.71
C PRO A 213 23.09 1.60 -19.19
N TYR A 214 23.34 0.59 -20.04
CA TYR A 214 23.10 0.65 -21.49
C TYR A 214 21.97 -0.24 -22.01
N THR A 215 21.13 -0.81 -21.14
CA THR A 215 19.96 -1.61 -21.56
C THR A 215 18.82 -0.72 -22.09
N GLY A 216 18.95 -0.23 -23.32
CA GLY A 216 17.94 0.65 -23.91
C GLY A 216 18.24 1.08 -25.35
N SER A 217 18.52 0.12 -26.24
CA SER A 217 18.37 0.30 -27.69
C SER A 217 18.51 -1.05 -28.42
N ASP A 218 17.55 -1.95 -28.24
CA ASP A 218 17.32 -2.99 -29.24
C ASP A 218 15.97 -2.68 -29.89
N ASP A 219 16.04 -1.83 -30.91
CA ASP A 219 14.97 -1.62 -31.88
C ASP A 219 14.52 -2.97 -32.44
N ALA A 220 13.22 -3.21 -32.36
CA ALA A 220 12.56 -4.25 -33.12
C ALA A 220 12.51 -3.83 -34.60
N ASP A 221 13.42 -4.36 -35.42
CA ASP A 221 13.32 -4.57 -36.87
C ASP A 221 14.45 -5.55 -37.23
N GLY A 222 14.23 -6.85 -37.44
CA GLY A 222 13.65 -7.39 -38.66
C GLY A 222 14.77 -7.90 -39.58
N ASP A 223 15.01 -9.21 -39.61
CA ASP A 223 15.26 -9.94 -40.87
C ASP A 223 15.26 -11.45 -40.65
N ALA A 224 14.33 -12.09 -41.35
CA ALA A 224 14.40 -13.49 -41.68
C ALA A 224 15.46 -13.68 -42.77
N ASP A 225 16.38 -14.62 -42.61
CA ASP A 225 16.62 -15.67 -43.61
C ASP A 225 17.68 -16.69 -43.13
N SER A 226 17.55 -17.85 -43.76
CA SER A 226 18.31 -19.11 -43.77
C SER A 226 19.83 -19.03 -43.53
N GLU A 227 20.55 -20.09 -43.12
CA GLU A 227 20.72 -21.44 -43.71
C GLU A 227 21.22 -22.39 -42.57
N ALA A 228 20.62 -23.55 -42.32
CA ALA A 228 21.01 -24.86 -42.86
C ALA A 228 22.53 -25.17 -42.82
N ASP A 229 22.93 -26.08 -41.92
CA ASP A 229 23.94 -27.16 -42.06
C ASP A 229 24.06 -27.86 -40.68
N ALA A 230 23.43 -29.02 -40.45
CA ALA A 230 23.78 -30.38 -40.89
C ALA A 230 24.99 -31.00 -40.14
N ASP A 231 24.72 -32.22 -39.63
CA ASP A 231 25.65 -33.28 -39.19
C ASP A 231 26.37 -33.08 -37.84
N ALA A 232 26.60 -34.08 -36.99
CA ALA A 232 26.27 -35.51 -36.90
C ALA A 232 26.70 -35.94 -35.47
N ASP A 233 25.90 -36.76 -34.78
CA ASP A 233 26.23 -38.16 -34.45
C ASP A 233 27.27 -38.34 -33.31
N GLU A 234 26.82 -38.81 -32.14
CA GLU A 234 27.45 -39.97 -31.48
C GLU A 234 26.60 -40.50 -30.31
N GLU A 235 26.16 -41.75 -30.47
CA GLU A 235 25.61 -42.67 -29.49
C GLU A 235 26.55 -42.88 -28.28
N ALA A 236 26.00 -43.11 -27.07
CA ALA A 236 26.57 -44.10 -26.15
C ALA A 236 25.64 -44.36 -24.95
N ASP A 237 25.27 -45.63 -24.86
CA ASP A 237 24.56 -46.33 -23.79
C ASP A 237 25.20 -46.19 -22.40
N GLY A 238 24.41 -46.43 -21.36
CA GLY A 238 24.94 -46.59 -20.00
C GLY A 238 23.89 -46.95 -18.95
N ASP A 239 23.49 -48.22 -18.95
CA ASP A 239 22.81 -48.92 -17.85
C ASP A 239 23.42 -48.63 -16.47
N GLY A 240 22.59 -48.59 -15.42
CA GLY A 240 23.05 -48.38 -14.04
C GLY A 240 21.97 -48.63 -13.00
N ASP A 241 21.58 -49.89 -12.91
CA ASP A 241 20.81 -50.56 -11.86
C ASP A 241 21.43 -50.42 -10.45
N SER A 242 20.62 -50.16 -9.43
CA SER A 242 20.76 -50.62 -8.02
C SER A 242 19.70 -49.88 -7.16
N GLU A 243 18.56 -50.49 -6.85
CA GLU A 243 18.32 -51.37 -5.67
C GLU A 243 18.46 -50.67 -4.31
N ALA A 244 17.30 -50.69 -3.63
CA ALA A 244 16.97 -50.67 -2.20
C ALA A 244 18.10 -50.59 -1.16
N GLU A 245 17.89 -49.79 -0.10
CA GLU A 245 17.92 -50.20 1.33
C GLU A 245 16.94 -49.25 2.07
N ASP A 246 15.82 -49.74 2.59
CA ASP A 246 15.65 -50.26 3.95
C ASP A 246 16.33 -49.38 5.02
N THR A 247 15.51 -48.64 5.77
CA THR A 247 15.85 -48.27 7.15
C THR A 247 14.63 -48.53 8.01
N ASP A 248 14.79 -49.58 8.80
CA ASP A 248 13.91 -50.12 9.82
C ASP A 248 13.56 -49.13 10.94
N GLU A 249 12.49 -49.54 11.59
CA GLU A 249 11.90 -49.15 12.87
C GLU A 249 12.89 -49.16 14.06
N ASP A 250 12.33 -48.80 15.21
CA ASP A 250 12.76 -49.03 16.60
C ASP A 250 13.25 -47.77 17.34
N GLU A 251 12.42 -47.17 18.19
CA GLU A 251 12.07 -47.57 19.58
C GLU A 251 13.07 -47.02 20.62
N ASP A 252 12.52 -46.67 21.78
CA ASP A 252 13.17 -46.26 23.03
C ASP A 252 13.87 -44.88 23.03
N ASP A 253 13.78 -44.05 24.06
CA ASP A 253 13.63 -44.35 25.49
C ASP A 253 13.23 -43.04 26.24
N GLY A 254 12.49 -43.17 27.33
CA GLY A 254 12.59 -42.32 28.54
C GLY A 254 12.07 -40.89 28.54
#